data_AF-A0A6N6W940-F1
#
_entry.id   AF-A0A6N6W940-F1
#
_cell.length_a   1.000
_cell.length_b   1.000
_cell.length_c   1.000
_cell.angle_alpha   90.00
_cell.angle_beta   90.00
_cell.angle_gamma   90.00
#
_symmetry.space_group_name_H-M   'P 1'
#
loop_
_entity.id
_entity.type
_entity.pdbx_description
1 polymer ?
#
loop_
_entity_poly.entity_id
_entity_poly.type
_entity_poly.pdbx_seq_one_letter_code
_entity_poly.pdbx_strand_id
1 'polypeptide(L)' 'MVDVDYNKAYNDQYGHQAGVECLRVIASAISSAAGRASDVAGRYG' A
#
# COMPACT_ATOMS: atom_id res chain seq x y z
N MET A 1 -5.10 10.63 -3.64
CA MET A 1 -5.53 9.28 -4.02
C MET A 1 -4.31 8.61 -4.61
N VAL A 2 -3.91 7.45 -4.08
CA VAL A 2 -2.70 6.71 -4.50
C VAL A 2 -3.17 5.34 -4.98
N ASP A 3 -2.62 4.89 -6.10
CA ASP A 3 -2.87 3.56 -6.65
C ASP A 3 -1.56 2.76 -6.73
N VAL A 4 -1.65 1.44 -6.67
CA VAL A 4 -0.50 0.55 -6.75
C VAL A 4 -0.39 0.01 -8.17
N ASP A 5 0.59 0.51 -8.92
CA ASP A 5 0.80 0.12 -10.30
C ASP A 5 1.00 -1.40 -10.44
N TYR A 6 0.30 -1.99 -11.40
CA TYR A 6 0.40 -3.42 -11.74
C TYR A 6 0.13 -4.39 -10.57
N ASN A 7 -0.60 -3.97 -9.52
CA ASN A 7 -0.89 -4.81 -8.35
C ASN A 7 -1.50 -6.19 -8.71
N LYS A 8 -2.37 -6.24 -9.73
CA LYS A 8 -2.94 -7.51 -10.21
C LYS A 8 -1.85 -8.43 -10.78
N ALA A 9 -1.00 -7.93 -11.67
CA ALA A 9 0.06 -8.73 -12.29
C ALA A 9 1.07 -9.23 -11.23
N TYR A 10 1.37 -8.39 -10.24
CA TYR A 10 2.20 -8.79 -9.09
C TYR A 10 1.54 -9.94 -8.30
N ASN A 11 0.25 -9.83 -7.98
CA ASN A 11 -0.49 -10.88 -7.29
C ASN A 11 -0.57 -12.19 -8.09
N ASP A 12 -0.77 -12.09 -9.41
CA ASP A 12 -0.84 -13.25 -10.29
C ASP A 12 0.52 -13.98 -10.36
N GLN A 13 1.63 -13.24 -10.23
CA GLN A 13 2.98 -13.81 -10.29
C GLN A 13 3.52 -14.32 -8.94
N TYR A 14 3.24 -13.61 -7.84
CA TYR A 14 3.81 -13.90 -6.51
C TYR A 14 2.79 -14.41 -5.49
N GLY A 15 1.52 -14.48 -5.88
CA GLY A 15 0.41 -14.87 -5.02
C GLY A 15 -0.11 -13.73 -4.15
N HIS A 16 -1.37 -13.86 -3.73
CA HIS A 16 -2.06 -12.84 -2.93
C HIS A 16 -1.38 -12.57 -1.58
N GLN A 17 -0.70 -13.56 -0.97
CA GLN A 17 0.02 -13.33 0.28
C GLN A 17 1.17 -12.32 0.10
N ALA A 18 1.96 -12.47 -0.96
CA ALA A 18 3.02 -11.51 -1.30
C ALA A 18 2.44 -10.12 -1.62
N GLY A 19 1.29 -10.08 -2.29
CA GLY A 19 0.52 -8.84 -2.51
C GLY A 19 0.15 -8.11 -1.22
N VAL A 20 -0.36 -8.86 -0.23
CA VAL A 20 -0.71 -8.29 1.08
C VAL A 20 0.53 -7.74 1.79
N GLU A 21 1.67 -8.45 1.76
CA GLU A 21 2.93 -7.95 2.32
C GLU A 21 3.39 -6.66 1.62
N CYS A 22 3.32 -6.63 0.29
CA CYS A 22 3.65 -5.44 -0.51
C CYS A 22 2.80 -4.22 -0.08
N LEU A 23 1.48 -4.42 0.08
CA LEU A 23 0.58 -3.36 0.54
C LEU A 23 0.91 -2.87 1.97
N ARG A 24 1.38 -3.74 2.86
CA ARG A 24 1.83 -3.31 4.20
C ARG A 24 3.07 -2.44 4.14
N VAL A 25 4.03 -2.78 3.28
CA VAL A 25 5.24 -1.96 3.09
C VAL A 25 4.88 -0.57 2.54
N ILE A 26 3.99 -0.52 1.54
CA ILE A 26 3.49 0.74 0.97
C ILE A 26 2.76 1.57 2.04
N ALA A 27 1.88 0.95 2.82
CA ALA A 27 1.17 1.64 3.89
C ALA A 27 2.13 2.22 4.95
N SER A 28 3.19 1.49 5.30
CA SER A 28 4.23 1.97 6.22
C SER A 28 4.96 3.19 5.67
N ALA A 29 5.33 3.18 4.37
CA ALA A 29 5.98 4.30 3.70
C ALA A 29 5.07 5.55 3.63
N ILE A 30 3.77 5.36 3.39
CA ILE A 30 2.80 6.47 3.39
C ILE A 30 2.65 7.03 4.80
N SER A 31 2.56 6.16 5.80
CA SER A 31 2.44 6.56 7.21
C SER A 31 3.67 7.34 7.70
N SER A 32 4.89 6.92 7.32
CA SER A 32 6.11 7.63 7.70
C SER A 32 6.26 8.99 6.99
N ALA A 33 5.66 9.15 5.82
CA ALA A 33 5.60 10.42 5.11
C ALA A 33 4.55 11.39 5.68
N ALA A 34 3.53 10.88 6.38
CA ALA A 34 2.52 11.67 7.08
C ALA A 34 3.09 12.18 8.43
N GLY A 35 3.64 13.39 8.43
CA GLY A 35 4.39 13.94 9.56
C GLY A 35 3.60 14.88 10.48
N ARG A 36 2.40 15.32 10.08
CA ARG A 36 1.60 16.26 10.89
C ARG A 36 0.53 15.51 11.69
N ALA A 37 0.21 16.04 12.86
CA ALA A 37 -0.84 15.48 13.73
C ALA A 37 -2.23 15.43 13.07
N SER A 38 -2.48 16.27 12.05
CA SER A 38 -3.72 16.30 11.30
C SER A 38 -3.71 15.44 10.04
N ASP A 39 -2.56 14.85 9.68
CA ASP A 39 -2.46 14.02 8.47
C ASP A 39 -3.16 12.69 8.72
N VAL A 40 -4.01 12.27 7.77
CA VAL A 40 -4.73 11.00 7.84
C VAL A 40 -4.50 10.24 6.54
N ALA A 41 -4.01 9.01 6.65
CA ALA A 41 -3.91 8.06 5.55
C ALA A 41 -4.86 6.89 5.79
N GLY A 42 -5.62 6.51 4.76
CA GLY A 42 -6.56 5.40 4.81
C GLY A 42 -6.51 4.58 3.52
N ARG A 43 -6.78 3.28 3.62
CA ARG A 43 -6.93 2.41 2.47
C ARG A 43 -8.36 2.53 1.92
N TYR A 44 -8.48 2.83 0.63
CA TYR A 44 -9.77 3.03 -0.02
C TYR A 44 -10.52 1.71 -0.31
N GLY A 45 -9.79 0.63 -0.58
CA GLY A 45 -10.35 -0.70 -0.86
C GLY A 45 -9.60 -1.38 -1.98
#